data_AF-A0A1Q3D5D8-F1
#
_entry.id   AF-A0A1Q3D5D8-F1
#
_cell.length_a   1.000
_cell.length_b   1.000
_cell.length_c   1.000
_cell.angle_alpha   90.00
_cell.angle_beta   90.00
_cell.angle_gamma   90.00
#
_symmetry.space_group_name_H-M   'P 1'
#
loop_
_entity.id
_entity.type
_entity.pdbx_description
1 polymer ?
#
loop_
_entity_poly.entity_id
_entity_poly.type
_entity_poly.pdbx_seq_one_letter_code
_entity_poly.pdbx_strand_id
1 'polypeptide(L)'
;SLRDYLTRFNKESLTVKDLKPSFTMAALSNGLRNNSSFTFSLMKRPALDMTDLLKRAERYVNAEEEMAARKQKTPLSDHQEERGGHLRNVPGKKENKRERSDLTKDDLRHKLSRREGATQGGAPIPTYNHFAPLLDTRTRILAVE
;
A
#
# COMPACT_ATOMS: atom_id res chain seq x y z
N SER A 1 19.68 14.08 7.94
CA SER A 1 18.60 13.59 7.04
C SER A 1 19.03 13.73 5.58
N LEU A 2 18.20 13.27 4.63
CA LEU A 2 18.40 13.56 3.20
C LEU A 2 18.40 15.08 2.95
N ARG A 3 17.47 15.81 3.57
CA ARG A 3 17.36 17.28 3.50
C ARG A 3 18.64 18.00 3.92
N ASP A 4 19.24 17.59 5.04
CA ASP A 4 20.47 18.23 5.54
C ASP A 4 21.63 18.00 4.57
N TYR A 5 21.72 16.81 3.99
CA TYR A 5 22.74 16.49 2.99
C TYR A 5 22.58 17.36 1.74
N LEU A 6 21.37 17.44 1.17
CA LEU A 6 21.08 18.28 0.01
C LEU A 6 21.37 19.76 0.28
N THR A 7 21.05 20.22 1.49
CA THR A 7 21.33 21.61 1.89
C THR A 7 22.83 21.89 1.92
N ARG A 8 23.64 20.97 2.47
CA ARG A 8 25.11 21.11 2.44
C ARG A 8 25.65 21.02 1.02
N PHE A 9 25.21 20.03 0.24
CA PHE A 9 25.61 19.85 -1.15
C PHE A 9 25.34 21.10 -1.99
N ASN A 10 24.17 21.73 -1.82
CA ASN A 10 23.81 22.95 -2.53
C ASN A 10 24.68 24.15 -2.12
N LYS A 11 25.10 24.25 -0.86
CA LYS A 11 26.03 25.30 -0.43
C LYS A 11 27.40 25.11 -1.05
N GLU A 12 27.92 23.89 -1.02
CA GLU A 12 29.22 23.56 -1.59
C GLU A 12 29.24 23.71 -3.11
N SER A 13 28.17 23.31 -3.81
CA SER A 13 28.10 23.39 -5.28
C SER A 13 28.16 24.83 -5.80
N LEU A 14 27.71 25.82 -5.01
CA LEU A 14 27.81 27.23 -5.36
C LEU A 14 29.25 27.78 -5.27
N THR A 15 30.13 27.11 -4.52
CA THR A 15 31.54 27.53 -4.40
C THR A 15 32.39 27.03 -5.55
N VAL A 16 31.94 25.99 -6.26
CA VAL A 16 32.66 25.35 -7.36
C VAL A 16 32.35 26.05 -8.67
N LYS A 17 33.36 26.69 -9.27
CA LYS A 17 33.24 27.29 -10.61
C LYS A 17 33.09 26.21 -11.68
N ASP A 18 32.22 26.45 -12.67
CA ASP A 18 32.01 25.62 -13.85
C ASP A 18 31.65 24.14 -13.58
N LEU A 19 30.83 23.90 -12.55
CA LEU A 19 30.39 22.56 -12.19
C LEU A 19 29.46 21.96 -13.27
N LYS A 20 29.96 20.96 -14.00
CA LYS A 20 29.16 20.29 -15.05
C LYS A 20 28.09 19.36 -14.44
N PRO A 21 26.89 19.26 -15.05
CA PRO A 21 25.80 18.44 -14.53
C PRO A 21 26.14 16.96 -14.29
N SER A 22 26.97 16.35 -15.14
CA SER A 22 27.40 14.95 -14.98
C SER A 22 28.26 14.75 -13.73
N PHE A 23 29.18 15.68 -13.44
CA PHE A 23 29.97 15.67 -12.22
C PHE A 23 29.10 15.92 -10.99
N THR A 24 28.15 16.86 -11.09
CA THR A 24 27.16 17.11 -10.02
C THR A 24 26.38 15.84 -9.68
N MET A 25 25.90 15.12 -10.69
CA MET A 25 25.12 13.88 -10.52
C MET A 25 25.93 12.79 -9.83
N ALA A 26 27.16 12.58 -10.27
CA ALA A 26 28.04 11.59 -9.70
C ALA A 26 28.41 11.95 -8.25
N ALA A 27 28.81 13.20 -8.00
CA ALA A 27 29.14 13.69 -6.66
C ALA A 27 27.96 13.59 -5.69
N LEU A 28 26.76 13.99 -6.15
CA LEU A 28 25.53 13.88 -5.39
C LEU A 28 25.21 12.42 -5.07
N SER A 29 25.25 11.53 -6.07
CA SER A 29 24.91 10.11 -5.88
C SER A 29 25.90 9.41 -4.95
N ASN A 30 27.20 9.72 -5.07
CA ASN A 30 28.25 9.15 -4.24
C ASN A 30 28.22 9.67 -2.79
N GLY A 31 27.76 10.90 -2.57
CA GLY A 31 27.66 11.47 -1.22
C GLY A 31 26.40 11.02 -0.45
N LEU A 32 25.47 10.30 -1.09
CA LEU A 32 24.32 9.73 -0.41
C LEU A 32 24.73 8.55 0.48
N ARG A 33 24.07 8.43 1.64
CA ARG A 33 24.28 7.33 2.57
C ARG A 33 23.74 6.03 1.96
N ASN A 34 24.64 5.12 1.60
CA ASN A 34 24.40 3.79 1.01
C ASN A 34 23.24 2.99 1.63
N ASN A 35 23.08 3.01 2.96
CA ASN A 35 22.02 2.25 3.67
C ASN A 35 20.76 3.07 3.97
N SER A 36 20.46 4.10 3.17
CA SER A 36 19.23 4.88 3.32
C SER A 36 18.10 4.32 2.46
N SER A 37 16.86 4.54 2.91
CA SER A 37 15.68 4.21 2.11
C SER A 37 15.64 4.97 0.78
N PHE A 38 16.22 6.17 0.72
CA PHE A 38 16.35 6.93 -0.53
C PHE A 38 17.34 6.29 -1.50
N THR A 39 18.54 5.91 -1.06
CA THR A 39 19.52 5.21 -1.92
C THR A 39 18.98 3.86 -2.41
N PHE A 40 18.29 3.11 -1.54
CA PHE A 40 17.61 1.88 -1.96
C PHE A 40 16.53 2.13 -3.03
N SER A 41 15.81 3.24 -2.93
CA SER A 41 14.83 3.68 -3.94
C SER A 41 15.49 3.93 -5.30
N LEU A 42 16.67 4.57 -5.31
CA LEU A 42 17.46 4.80 -6.52
C LEU A 42 18.02 3.49 -7.10
N MET A 43 18.44 2.54 -6.28
CA MET A 43 18.88 1.22 -6.76
C MET A 43 17.75 0.45 -7.45
N LYS A 44 16.54 0.52 -6.90
CA LYS A 44 15.35 -0.12 -7.50
C LYS A 44 14.95 0.52 -8.82
N ARG A 45 15.05 1.84 -8.91
CA ARG A 45 14.71 2.62 -10.11
C ARG A 45 15.74 3.74 -10.23
N PRO A 46 16.79 3.56 -11.06
CA PRO A 46 17.79 4.60 -11.26
C PRO A 46 17.16 5.89 -11.77
N ALA A 47 17.71 7.03 -11.36
CA ALA A 47 17.30 8.33 -11.89
C ALA A 47 17.89 8.51 -13.30
N LEU A 48 17.10 9.07 -14.22
CA LEU A 48 17.51 9.25 -15.63
C LEU A 48 18.48 10.43 -15.80
N ASP A 49 18.22 11.52 -15.09
CA ASP A 49 19.00 12.74 -15.12
C ASP A 49 18.99 13.45 -13.75
N MET A 50 19.73 14.57 -13.67
CA MET A 50 19.76 15.42 -12.47
C MET A 50 18.38 15.91 -12.06
N THR A 51 17.54 16.25 -13.03
CA THR A 51 16.21 16.82 -12.79
C THR A 51 15.30 15.81 -12.11
N ASP A 52 15.27 14.58 -12.61
CA ASP A 52 14.52 13.46 -12.04
C ASP A 52 15.01 13.11 -10.63
N LEU A 53 16.33 13.07 -10.43
CA LEU A 53 16.91 12.82 -9.11
C LEU A 53 16.46 13.86 -8.08
N LEU A 54 16.55 15.15 -8.42
CA LEU A 54 16.16 16.25 -7.54
C LEU A 54 14.65 16.23 -7.23
N LYS A 55 13.81 16.06 -8.26
CA LYS A 55 12.35 15.94 -8.08
C LYS A 55 11.99 14.78 -7.17
N ARG A 56 12.70 13.66 -7.29
CA ARG A 56 12.47 12.49 -6.44
C ARG A 56 12.95 12.71 -5.01
N ALA A 57 14.09 13.36 -4.83
CA ALA A 57 14.62 13.72 -3.53
C ALA A 57 13.66 14.65 -2.78
N GLU A 58 13.13 15.68 -3.45
CA GLU A 58 12.12 16.59 -2.90
C GLU A 58 10.87 15.83 -2.41
N ARG A 59 10.27 15.00 -3.28
CA ARG A 59 9.10 14.17 -2.90
C ARG A 59 9.40 13.28 -1.69
N TYR A 60 10.62 12.73 -1.63
CA TYR A 60 11.03 11.86 -0.53
C TYR A 60 11.13 12.64 0.79
N VAL A 61 11.78 13.80 0.78
CA VAL A 61 11.89 14.68 1.95
C VAL A 61 10.49 15.09 2.44
N ASN A 62 9.62 15.53 1.53
CA ASN A 62 8.26 15.95 1.88
C ASN A 62 7.47 14.79 2.51
N ALA A 63 7.56 13.58 1.96
CA ALA A 63 6.91 12.40 2.52
C ALA A 63 7.49 12.00 3.88
N GLU A 64 8.81 12.07 4.07
CA GLU A 64 9.47 11.79 5.35
C GLU A 64 9.01 12.78 6.43
N GLU A 65 8.95 14.07 6.10
CA GLU A 65 8.48 15.14 6.98
C GLU A 65 6.99 15.02 7.31
N GLU A 66 6.13 14.72 6.34
CA GLU A 66 4.71 14.52 6.57
C GLU A 66 4.44 13.31 7.48
N MET A 67 5.15 12.20 7.25
CA MET A 67 5.03 11.00 8.08
C MET A 67 5.55 11.24 9.50
N ALA A 68 6.63 12.02 9.66
CA ALA A 68 7.11 12.44 10.97
C ALA A 68 6.08 13.32 11.69
N ALA A 69 5.48 14.30 11.00
CA ALA A 69 4.45 15.17 11.56
C ALA A 69 3.19 14.41 12.00
N ARG A 70 2.77 13.39 11.24
CA ARG A 70 1.65 12.51 11.61
C ARG A 70 1.91 11.74 12.91
N LYS A 71 3.14 11.23 13.10
CA LYS A 71 3.53 10.53 14.34
C LYS A 71 3.54 11.42 15.57
N GLN A 72 3.86 12.71 15.41
CA GLN A 72 3.83 13.68 16.50
C GLN A 72 2.40 14.11 16.87
N LYS A 73 1.46 14.02 15.92
CA LYS A 73 0.05 14.39 16.10
C LYS A 73 -0.82 13.26 16.67
N THR A 74 -0.33 12.03 16.71
CA THR A 74 -0.95 10.97 17.52
C THR A 74 -0.48 11.16 18.95
N PRO A 75 -1.31 11.65 19.89
CA PRO A 75 -1.03 11.44 21.29
C PRO A 75 -0.97 9.93 21.47
N LEU A 76 0.05 9.47 22.20
CA LEU A 76 0.06 8.13 22.76
C LEU A 76 -1.21 8.02 23.62
N SER A 77 -2.30 7.51 23.04
CA SER A 77 -3.42 7.03 23.82
C SER A 77 -2.92 5.76 24.49
N ASP A 78 -2.23 5.94 25.62
CA ASP A 78 -2.15 4.95 26.68
C ASP A 78 -3.58 4.59 27.08
N HIS A 79 -4.15 3.59 26.41
CA HIS A 79 -5.14 2.76 27.04
C HIS A 79 -4.82 1.30 26.77
N GLN A 80 -4.50 0.66 27.89
CA GLN A 80 -4.30 -0.75 28.09
C GLN A 80 -5.39 -1.59 27.42
N GLU A 81 -4.96 -2.78 26.99
CA GLU A 81 -5.71 -4.04 27.03
C GLU A 81 -7.24 -3.97 26.87
N GLU A 82 -7.75 -4.37 25.70
CA GLU A 82 -8.50 -5.63 25.69
C GLU A 82 -8.54 -6.24 24.29
N ARG A 83 -8.05 -7.48 24.22
CA ARG A 83 -8.61 -8.61 23.46
C ARG A 83 -9.14 -8.35 22.04
N GLY A 84 -8.45 -9.01 21.10
CA GLY A 84 -9.08 -10.06 20.30
C GLY A 84 -10.44 -9.76 19.66
N GLY A 85 -10.38 -9.25 18.43
CA GLY A 85 -11.36 -9.54 17.38
C GLY A 85 -12.78 -8.99 17.56
N HIS A 86 -13.08 -7.89 16.87
CA HIS A 86 -14.27 -7.87 16.03
C HIS A 86 -14.17 -6.81 14.94
N LEU A 87 -14.48 -7.26 13.73
CA LEU A 87 -14.67 -6.45 12.54
C LEU A 87 -15.87 -5.52 12.71
N ARG A 88 -15.77 -4.34 12.07
CA ARG A 88 -16.86 -3.45 11.61
C ARG A 88 -17.87 -3.02 12.69
N ASN A 89 -18.14 -1.72 12.77
CA ASN A 89 -19.45 -1.17 12.39
C ASN A 89 -19.43 0.37 12.45
N VAL A 90 -19.87 0.96 11.35
CA VAL A 90 -20.03 2.40 11.07
C VAL A 90 -21.23 2.93 11.87
N PRO A 91 -21.20 4.18 12.39
CA PRO A 91 -22.19 4.68 13.34
C PRO A 91 -23.53 5.04 12.67
N GLY A 92 -24.61 4.49 13.22
CA GLY A 92 -25.98 4.73 12.77
C GLY A 92 -26.52 6.10 13.19
N LYS A 93 -27.05 6.84 12.22
CA LYS A 93 -27.99 7.94 12.43
C LYS A 93 -29.36 7.35 12.82
N LYS A 94 -29.94 7.80 13.93
CA LYS A 94 -31.30 7.48 14.36
C LYS A 94 -32.01 8.77 14.75
N GLU A 95 -33.31 8.83 14.44
CA GLU A 95 -34.37 9.84 14.75
C GLU A 95 -35.01 10.36 13.45
N ASN A 96 -36.33 10.42 13.23
CA ASN A 96 -37.54 10.19 14.01
C ASN A 96 -38.71 10.10 13.00
N LYS A 97 -39.63 9.13 13.11
CA LYS A 97 -41.10 9.34 13.12
C LYS A 97 -41.86 8.02 13.12
N ARG A 98 -42.85 7.99 14.01
CA ARG A 98 -43.85 6.96 14.26
C ARG A 98 -44.80 6.87 13.06
N GLU A 99 -45.19 5.66 12.66
CA GLU A 99 -46.59 5.35 12.35
C GLU A 99 -46.85 3.84 12.44
N ARG A 100 -48.07 3.50 12.82
CA ARG A 100 -48.54 2.25 13.40
C ARG A 100 -49.26 1.44 12.32
N SER A 101 -48.92 0.17 12.15
CA SER A 101 -49.86 -0.84 11.62
C SER A 101 -49.46 -2.25 12.07
N ASP A 102 -50.21 -2.75 13.06
CA ASP A 102 -50.40 -4.17 13.33
C ASP A 102 -50.91 -4.85 12.06
N LEU A 103 -50.27 -5.94 11.59
CA LEU A 103 -50.93 -7.10 10.95
C LEU A 103 -49.95 -8.29 10.88
N THR A 104 -50.27 -9.32 11.67
CA THR A 104 -50.15 -10.78 11.39
C THR A 104 -48.97 -11.31 10.57
N LYS A 105 -48.08 -12.03 11.26
CA LYS A 105 -47.14 -13.00 10.69
C LYS A 105 -47.94 -14.12 10.00
N ASP A 106 -47.70 -14.35 8.71
CA ASP A 106 -47.76 -15.66 8.00
C ASP A 106 -48.01 -15.52 6.49
N ASP A 107 -47.12 -14.86 5.72
CA ASP A 107 -47.25 -14.87 4.25
C ASP A 107 -45.94 -14.70 3.45
N LEU A 108 -44.86 -15.43 3.77
CA LEU A 108 -43.74 -15.51 2.81
C LEU A 108 -43.05 -16.87 2.76
N ARG A 109 -43.82 -17.94 2.96
CA ARG A 109 -43.51 -19.25 2.39
C ARG A 109 -44.52 -19.44 1.28
N HIS A 110 -44.05 -19.53 0.03
CA HIS A 110 -44.72 -20.06 -1.17
C HIS A 110 -44.56 -19.16 -2.40
N LYS A 111 -43.33 -19.00 -2.91
CA LYS A 111 -42.96 -18.96 -4.34
C LYS A 111 -41.43 -19.12 -4.32
N LEU A 112 -40.79 -20.19 -4.76
CA LEU A 112 -40.64 -20.61 -6.14
C LEU A 112 -40.08 -22.05 -6.15
N SER A 113 -40.95 -23.05 -5.94
CA SER A 113 -40.69 -24.39 -6.48
C SER A 113 -41.06 -24.38 -7.96
N ARG A 114 -40.28 -25.10 -8.77
CA ARG A 114 -40.56 -25.56 -10.15
C ARG A 114 -40.08 -24.64 -11.28
N ARG A 115 -38.92 -24.99 -11.85
CA ARG A 115 -38.83 -25.35 -13.27
C ARG A 115 -37.58 -26.20 -13.53
N GLU A 116 -37.79 -27.50 -13.69
CA GLU A 116 -36.83 -28.41 -14.34
C GLU A 116 -36.85 -28.17 -15.85
N GLY A 117 -35.66 -28.22 -16.46
CA GLY A 117 -35.45 -28.20 -17.90
C GLY A 117 -33.99 -28.56 -18.18
N ALA A 118 -33.77 -29.76 -18.70
CA ALA A 118 -32.46 -30.38 -18.93
C ALA A 118 -31.81 -29.90 -20.23
N THR A 119 -30.50 -29.62 -20.20
CA THR A 119 -29.53 -29.96 -21.26
C THR A 119 -28.11 -30.02 -20.68
N GLN A 120 -27.58 -31.23 -20.63
CA GLN A 120 -26.21 -31.64 -20.95
C GLN A 120 -25.04 -30.65 -20.77
N GLY A 121 -24.05 -31.10 -19.99
CA GLY A 121 -22.64 -30.96 -20.37
C GLY A 121 -21.89 -29.75 -19.81
N GLY A 122 -21.60 -29.76 -18.51
CA GLY A 122 -20.54 -28.93 -17.93
C GLY A 122 -19.77 -29.77 -16.91
N ALA A 123 -18.47 -29.94 -17.12
CA ALA A 123 -17.61 -30.66 -16.17
C ALA A 123 -17.66 -29.98 -14.78
N PRO A 124 -17.54 -30.72 -13.66
CA PRO A 124 -17.47 -30.13 -12.33
C PRO A 124 -16.34 -29.09 -12.26
N ILE A 125 -16.61 -27.94 -11.64
CA ILE A 125 -15.59 -26.91 -11.39
C ILE A 125 -14.47 -27.55 -10.54
N PRO A 126 -13.21 -27.59 -11.01
CA PRO A 126 -12.13 -28.17 -10.23
C PRO A 126 -11.93 -27.38 -8.93
N THR A 127 -12.03 -28.06 -7.79
CA THR A 127 -11.70 -27.46 -6.49
C THR A 127 -10.19 -27.56 -6.29
N TYR A 128 -9.48 -26.45 -6.52
CA TYR A 128 -8.03 -26.38 -6.33
C TYR A 128 -7.71 -26.24 -4.83
N ASN A 129 -7.49 -27.37 -4.16
CA ASN A 129 -7.09 -27.40 -2.74
C ASN A 129 -5.57 -27.63 -2.54
N HIS A 130 -4.78 -27.67 -3.62
CA HIS A 130 -3.34 -27.88 -3.55
C HIS A 130 -2.60 -26.74 -4.27
N PHE A 131 -2.10 -25.78 -3.50
CA PHE A 131 -1.22 -24.73 -3.97
C PHE A 131 0.21 -25.09 -3.58
N ALA A 132 1.14 -25.13 -4.55
CA ALA A 132 2.56 -25.16 -4.23
C ALA A 132 2.94 -23.79 -3.63
N PRO A 133 3.47 -23.72 -2.39
CA PRO A 133 3.95 -22.46 -1.84
C PRO A 133 5.01 -21.86 -2.74
N LEU A 134 5.03 -20.53 -2.91
CA LEU A 134 5.97 -19.77 -3.75
C LEU A 134 7.46 -19.94 -3.36
N LEU A 135 7.74 -20.78 -2.36
CA LEU A 135 9.07 -21.12 -1.88
C LEU A 135 9.63 -22.39 -2.54
N ASP A 136 8.84 -23.11 -3.35
CA ASP A 136 9.36 -24.26 -4.10
C ASP A 136 10.23 -23.81 -5.29
N THR A 137 11.32 -24.54 -5.51
CA THR A 137 12.25 -24.30 -6.63
C THR A 137 11.55 -24.56 -7.97
N ARG A 138 11.87 -23.78 -9.01
CA ARG A 138 11.26 -23.88 -10.37
C ARG A 138 11.20 -25.30 -10.94
N THR A 139 12.17 -26.17 -10.62
CA THR A 139 12.22 -27.58 -11.03
C THR A 139 11.08 -28.43 -10.47
N ARG A 140 10.53 -28.09 -9.31
CA ARG A 140 9.41 -28.83 -8.68
C ARG A 140 8.05 -28.44 -9.23
N ILE A 141 7.89 -27.20 -9.70
CA ILE A 141 6.61 -26.69 -10.22
C ILE A 141 6.26 -27.33 -11.58
N LEU A 142 7.26 -27.77 -12.36
CA LEU A 142 7.07 -28.35 -13.68
C LEU A 142 6.89 -29.88 -13.69
N ALA A 143 6.93 -30.53 -12.52
CA ALA A 143 6.70 -31.96 -12.37
C ALA A 143 5.28 -32.19 -11.82
N VAL A 144 4.27 -31.99 -12.68
CA VAL A 144 2.90 -32.47 -12.43
C VAL A 144 2.59 -33.47 -13.54
N GLU A 145 2.49 -34.75 -13.17
CA GLU A 145 1.95 -35.86 -13.98
C GLU A 145 0.53 -36.18 -13.49
#